data_AF-A0A6B8TV50-F1
#
_entry.id   AF-A0A6B8TV50-F1
#
_cell.length_a   1.000
_cell.length_b   1.000
_cell.length_c   1.000
_cell.angle_alpha   90.00
_cell.angle_beta   90.00
_cell.angle_gamma   90.00
#
_symmetry.space_group_name_H-M   'P 1'
#
loop_
_entity.id
_entity.type
_entity.pdbx_description
1 polymer ?
#
loop_
_entity_poly.entity_id
_entity_poly.type
_entity_poly.pdbx_seq_one_letter_code
_entity_poly.pdbx_strand_id
1 'polypeptide(L)'
;MAYVRALTAVWAAWAWLTALAYLAGPEISHLQPIVEMVSPQWWSWLWGTAGALLTLGLAPWCGAGWARVAGLAAVAGLCTAWGLSFTLMWIDGETTRGWVSAKNYGLQAALAMGSAWWIAVRGRFDQ
;
A
#
# COMPACT_ATOMS: atom_id res chain seq x y z
N MET A 1 11.83 -0.84 -19.48
CA MET A 1 12.32 -0.79 -18.09
C MET A 1 12.06 0.53 -17.38
N ALA A 2 12.33 1.70 -17.98
CA ALA A 2 12.18 3.01 -17.30
C ALA A 2 10.79 3.24 -16.67
N TYR A 3 9.70 2.97 -17.40
CA TYR A 3 8.34 3.13 -16.89
C TYR A 3 8.02 2.22 -15.68
N VAL A 4 8.53 0.99 -15.67
CA VAL A 4 8.37 0.06 -14.54
C VAL A 4 9.08 0.61 -13.31
N ARG A 5 10.32 1.09 -13.46
CA ARG A 5 11.07 1.68 -12.34
C ARG A 5 10.41 2.97 -11.84
N ALA A 6 9.90 3.81 -12.72
CA ALA A 6 9.17 5.02 -12.34
C ALA A 6 7.89 4.68 -11.55
N LEU A 7 7.08 3.74 -12.04
CA LEU A 7 5.87 3.26 -11.35
C LEU A 7 6.20 2.67 -9.98
N THR A 8 7.23 1.81 -9.90
CA THR A 8 7.72 1.24 -8.64
C THR A 8 8.19 2.35 -7.68
N ALA A 9 8.88 3.38 -8.18
CA ALA A 9 9.37 4.47 -7.34
C ALA A 9 8.22 5.32 -6.75
N VAL A 10 7.16 5.56 -7.53
CA VAL A 10 5.95 6.24 -7.04
C VAL A 10 5.31 5.46 -5.90
N TRP A 11 5.12 4.15 -6.09
CA TRP A 11 4.55 3.30 -5.03
C TRP A 11 5.48 3.17 -3.81
N ALA A 12 6.79 3.11 -4.02
CA ALA A 12 7.76 3.09 -2.92
C ALA A 12 7.66 4.38 -2.10
N ALA A 13 7.64 5.54 -2.76
CA ALA A 13 7.51 6.83 -2.10
C ALA A 13 6.19 6.93 -1.34
N TRP A 14 5.08 6.51 -1.94
CA TRP A 14 3.77 6.47 -1.30
C TRP A 14 3.78 5.60 -0.02
N ALA A 15 4.33 4.39 -0.10
CA ALA A 15 4.41 3.49 1.04
C ALA A 15 5.31 4.04 2.16
N TRP A 16 6.47 4.62 1.82
CA TRP A 16 7.36 5.25 2.80
C TRP A 16 6.74 6.47 3.46
N LEU A 17 6.09 7.36 2.70
CA LEU A 17 5.38 8.51 3.26
C LEU A 17 4.26 8.08 4.21
N THR A 18 3.55 7.01 3.85
CA THR A 18 2.52 6.44 4.70
C THR A 18 3.10 5.83 5.99
N ALA A 19 4.20 5.10 5.90
CA ALA A 19 4.90 4.57 7.06
C ALA A 19 5.36 5.69 8.01
N LEU A 20 5.96 6.74 7.45
CA LEU A 20 6.40 7.91 8.21
C LEU A 20 5.25 8.66 8.86
N ALA A 21 4.07 8.73 8.22
CA ALA A 21 2.88 9.32 8.81
C ALA A 21 2.44 8.59 10.09
N TYR A 22 2.58 7.27 10.15
CA TYR A 22 2.31 6.47 11.36
C TYR A 22 3.42 6.55 12.43
N LEU A 23 4.65 6.91 12.04
CA LEU A 23 5.77 7.13 12.96
C LEU A 23 5.73 8.52 13.62
N ALA A 24 5.29 9.54 12.89
CA ALA A 24 5.49 10.95 13.25
C ALA A 24 4.32 11.64 13.96
N GLY A 25 3.16 11.00 14.13
CA GLY A 25 1.99 11.70 14.67
C GLY A 25 0.94 10.79 15.31
N PRO A 26 0.09 11.38 16.18
CA PRO A 26 -0.87 10.68 17.03
C PRO A 26 -1.95 10.00 16.17
N GLU A 27 -2.66 9.04 16.77
CA GLU A 27 -3.79 8.31 16.19
C GLU A 27 -4.52 9.12 15.12
N ILE A 28 -4.44 8.66 13.87
CA ILE A 28 -5.22 9.23 12.78
C ILE A 28 -6.68 9.01 13.18
N SER A 29 -7.34 10.05 13.71
CA SER A 29 -8.63 9.99 14.40
C SER A 29 -9.80 9.49 13.55
N HIS A 30 -9.56 9.23 12.26
CA HIS A 30 -10.52 8.69 11.30
C HIS A 30 -10.29 7.22 10.95
N LEU A 31 -9.38 6.53 11.64
CA LEU A 31 -9.01 5.12 11.42
C LEU A 31 -9.21 4.26 12.67
N GLN A 32 -10.11 4.64 13.59
CA GLN A 32 -10.26 3.96 14.89
C GLN A 32 -10.37 2.42 14.80
N PRO A 33 -11.23 1.82 13.96
CA PRO A 33 -11.30 0.35 13.88
C PRO A 33 -10.03 -0.32 13.34
N ILE A 34 -9.19 0.41 12.60
CA ILE A 34 -7.89 -0.04 12.11
C ILE A 34 -6.80 0.04 13.18
N VAL A 35 -6.84 1.08 14.00
CA VAL A 35 -5.95 1.25 15.15
C VAL A 35 -6.28 0.22 16.23
N GLU A 36 -7.55 -0.18 16.33
CA GLU A 36 -8.00 -1.29 17.17
C GLU A 36 -7.55 -2.67 16.67
N MET A 37 -7.41 -2.85 15.35
CA MET A 37 -6.88 -4.11 14.79
C MET A 37 -5.42 -4.34 15.21
N VAL A 38 -4.55 -3.35 15.03
CA VAL A 38 -3.14 -3.38 15.45
C VAL A 38 -2.64 -1.97 15.76
N SER A 39 -1.65 -1.85 16.66
CA SER A 39 -1.13 -0.56 17.08
C SER A 39 -0.59 0.27 15.90
N PRO A 40 -0.60 1.62 15.98
CA PRO A 40 -0.09 2.49 14.91
C PRO A 40 1.35 2.16 14.49
N GLN A 41 2.19 1.69 15.42
CA GLN A 41 3.56 1.27 15.10
C GLN A 41 3.58 0.07 14.14
N TRP A 42 2.66 -0.89 14.30
CA TRP A 42 2.55 -2.02 13.35
C TRP A 42 2.16 -1.55 11.96
N TRP A 43 1.27 -0.58 11.83
CA TRP A 43 0.95 0.03 10.54
C TRP A 43 2.16 0.68 9.90
N SER A 44 2.97 1.41 10.67
CA SER A 44 4.25 1.92 10.19
C SER A 44 5.16 0.81 9.66
N TRP A 45 5.31 -0.30 10.39
CA TRP A 45 6.16 -1.42 9.97
C TRP A 45 5.65 -2.13 8.71
N LEU A 46 4.33 -2.31 8.59
CA LEU A 46 3.71 -2.94 7.42
C LEU A 46 3.91 -2.09 6.17
N TRP A 47 3.61 -0.79 6.25
CA TRP A 47 3.84 0.16 5.15
C TRP A 47 5.34 0.31 4.84
N GLY A 48 6.19 0.33 5.86
CA GLY A 48 7.64 0.40 5.71
C GLY A 48 8.20 -0.84 5.01
N THR A 49 7.67 -2.03 5.31
CA THR A 49 8.06 -3.28 4.64
C THR A 49 7.64 -3.27 3.17
N ALA A 50 6.42 -2.81 2.87
CA ALA A 50 5.98 -2.63 1.49
C ALA A 50 6.89 -1.63 0.73
N GLY A 51 7.22 -0.49 1.36
CA GLY A 51 8.16 0.50 0.83
C GLY A 51 9.55 -0.07 0.59
N ALA A 52 10.09 -0.83 1.55
CA ALA A 52 11.40 -1.47 1.45
C ALA A 52 11.47 -2.48 0.29
N LEU A 53 10.45 -3.35 0.14
CA LEU A 53 10.35 -4.29 -0.97
C LEU A 53 10.36 -3.58 -2.33
N LEU A 54 9.60 -2.48 -2.44
CA LEU A 54 9.56 -1.68 -3.66
C LEU A 54 10.90 -0.97 -3.92
N THR A 55 11.55 -0.44 -2.89
CA THR A 55 12.90 0.16 -2.99
C THR A 55 13.94 -0.87 -3.42
N LEU A 56 13.94 -2.07 -2.84
CA LEU A 56 14.78 -3.19 -3.28
C LEU A 56 14.49 -3.56 -4.73
N GLY A 57 13.22 -3.51 -5.13
CA GLY A 57 12.78 -3.67 -6.50
C GLY A 57 13.33 -2.62 -7.47
N LEU A 58 13.84 -1.47 -7.03
CA LEU A 58 14.45 -0.48 -7.94
C LEU A 58 15.88 -0.81 -8.34
N ALA A 59 16.59 -1.60 -7.51
CA ALA A 59 17.96 -2.00 -7.78
C ALA A 59 18.04 -3.02 -8.94
N PRO A 60 19.12 -3.01 -9.74
CA PRO A 60 19.30 -3.96 -10.83
C PRO A 60 19.88 -5.30 -10.33
N TRP A 61 19.00 -6.23 -9.93
CA TRP A 61 19.36 -7.59 -9.52
C TRP A 61 18.28 -8.60 -9.91
N CYS A 62 18.60 -9.90 -9.93
CA CYS A 62 17.73 -10.96 -10.47
C CYS A 62 16.36 -11.07 -9.78
N GLY A 63 16.27 -10.81 -8.47
CA GLY A 63 14.99 -10.84 -7.74
C GLY A 63 14.24 -9.51 -7.73
N ALA A 64 14.70 -8.49 -8.46
CA ALA A 64 14.06 -7.18 -8.45
C ALA A 64 12.61 -7.21 -8.94
N GLY A 65 12.29 -8.09 -9.91
CA GLY A 65 10.91 -8.30 -10.36
C GLY A 65 10.01 -8.81 -9.25
N TRP A 66 10.46 -9.85 -8.54
CA TRP A 66 9.74 -10.42 -7.39
C TRP A 66 9.55 -9.42 -6.26
N ALA A 67 10.58 -8.64 -5.92
CA ALA A 67 10.49 -7.62 -4.89
C ALA A 67 9.45 -6.54 -5.24
N ARG A 68 9.37 -6.10 -6.51
CA ARG A 68 8.33 -5.16 -6.98
C ARG A 68 6.94 -5.74 -6.81
N VAL A 69 6.72 -6.98 -7.24
CA VAL A 69 5.41 -7.63 -7.19
C VAL A 69 4.97 -7.88 -5.75
N ALA A 70 5.87 -8.38 -4.91
CA ALA A 70 5.61 -8.58 -3.48
C ALA A 70 5.28 -7.26 -2.78
N GLY A 71 6.04 -6.20 -3.05
CA GLY A 71 5.78 -4.87 -2.50
C GLY A 71 4.43 -4.30 -2.94
N LEU A 72 4.06 -4.44 -4.23
CA LEU A 72 2.75 -4.00 -4.73
C LEU A 72 1.58 -4.83 -4.19
N ALA A 73 1.79 -6.14 -4.01
CA ALA A 73 0.79 -7.01 -3.37
C ALA A 73 0.57 -6.60 -1.91
N ALA A 74 1.64 -6.25 -1.18
CA ALA A 74 1.53 -5.72 0.17
C ALA A 74 0.76 -4.39 0.18
N VAL A 75 1.07 -3.44 -0.71
CA VAL A 75 0.32 -2.18 -0.86
C VAL A 75 -1.15 -2.46 -1.14
N ALA A 76 -1.47 -3.36 -2.08
CA ALA A 76 -2.85 -3.72 -2.40
C ALA A 76 -3.59 -4.28 -1.18
N GLY A 77 -2.96 -5.17 -0.42
CA GLY A 77 -3.51 -5.72 0.82
C GLY A 77 -3.78 -4.64 1.88
N LEU A 78 -2.81 -3.75 2.11
CA LEU A 78 -2.95 -2.65 3.08
C LEU A 78 -4.02 -1.65 2.67
N CYS A 79 -4.09 -1.27 1.40
CA CYS A 79 -5.18 -0.45 0.87
C CYS A 79 -6.54 -1.16 0.97
N THR A 80 -6.59 -2.48 0.79
CA THR A 80 -7.83 -3.26 0.96
C THR A 80 -8.29 -3.24 2.42
N ALA A 81 -7.37 -3.43 3.37
CA ALA A 81 -7.67 -3.34 4.79
C ALA A 81 -8.19 -1.94 5.18
N TRP A 82 -7.55 -0.89 4.66
CA TRP A 82 -8.04 0.49 4.76
C TRP A 82 -9.45 0.67 4.18
N GLY A 83 -9.68 0.20 2.97
CA GLY A 83 -11.00 0.27 2.32
C GLY A 83 -12.10 -0.43 3.11
N LEU A 84 -11.79 -1.63 3.64
CA LEU A 84 -12.71 -2.41 4.45
C LEU A 84 -13.06 -1.68 5.75
N SER A 85 -12.07 -1.15 6.48
CA SER A 85 -12.32 -0.44 7.73
C SER A 85 -13.21 0.78 7.54
N PHE A 86 -12.96 1.60 6.52
CA PHE A 86 -13.82 2.76 6.24
C PHE A 86 -15.23 2.36 5.81
N THR A 87 -15.39 1.17 5.22
CA THR A 87 -16.70 0.60 4.90
C THR A 87 -17.44 0.21 6.19
N LEU A 88 -16.75 -0.45 7.12
CA LEU A 88 -17.32 -0.82 8.42
C LEU A 88 -17.73 0.41 9.23
N MET A 89 -16.85 1.40 9.39
CA MET A 89 -17.17 2.66 10.09
C MET A 89 -18.37 3.39 9.49
N TRP A 90 -18.57 3.27 8.17
CA TRP A 90 -19.72 3.87 7.51
C TRP A 90 -21.01 3.10 7.79
N ILE A 91 -20.95 1.77 7.78
CA ILE A 91 -22.09 0.89 8.10
C ILE A 91 -22.49 1.05 9.57
N ASP A 92 -21.52 1.16 10.48
CA ASP A 92 -21.72 1.30 11.92
C ASP A 92 -22.11 2.74 12.33
N GLY A 93 -22.13 3.68 11.39
CA GLY A 93 -22.56 5.05 11.61
C GLY A 93 -21.53 5.96 12.30
N GLU A 94 -20.30 5.49 12.52
CA GLU A 94 -19.21 6.26 13.12
C GLU A 94 -18.77 7.44 12.24
N THR A 95 -18.95 7.34 10.93
CA THR A 95 -18.65 8.42 9.99
C THR A 95 -19.67 8.53 8.86
N THR A 96 -20.18 9.74 8.67
CA THR A 96 -21.18 10.06 7.63
C THR A 96 -20.62 9.97 6.21
N ARG A 97 -19.29 9.98 6.04
CA ARG A 97 -18.62 9.99 4.73
C ARG A 97 -17.56 8.88 4.60
N GLY A 98 -17.60 7.83 5.42
CA GLY A 98 -16.63 6.72 5.37
C GLY A 98 -16.57 6.05 4.00
N TRP A 99 -17.70 5.97 3.30
CA TRP A 99 -17.77 5.48 1.91
C TRP A 99 -16.83 6.21 0.92
N VAL A 100 -16.51 7.50 1.18
CA VAL A 100 -15.60 8.28 0.33
C VAL A 100 -14.16 7.79 0.46
N SER A 101 -13.71 7.49 1.67
CA SER A 101 -12.39 6.92 1.90
C SER A 101 -12.35 5.46 1.45
N ALA A 102 -13.40 4.68 1.72
CA ALA A 102 -13.50 3.29 1.31
C ALA A 102 -13.30 3.10 -0.20
N LYS A 103 -14.02 3.87 -1.03
CA LYS A 103 -13.86 3.81 -2.49
C LYS A 103 -12.46 4.24 -2.95
N ASN A 104 -11.85 5.23 -2.30
CA ASN A 104 -10.54 5.75 -2.68
C ASN A 104 -9.46 4.69 -2.43
N TYR A 105 -9.49 4.04 -1.28
CA TYR A 105 -8.55 2.96 -0.96
C TYR A 105 -8.84 1.69 -1.76
N GLY A 106 -10.10 1.38 -2.05
CA GLY A 106 -10.46 0.32 -3.00
C GLY A 106 -9.89 0.56 -4.40
N LEU A 107 -9.96 1.80 -4.91
CA LEU A 107 -9.35 2.17 -6.19
C LEU A 107 -7.82 2.06 -6.14
N GLN A 108 -7.19 2.52 -5.05
CA GLN A 108 -5.73 2.37 -4.89
C GLN A 108 -5.31 0.90 -4.84
N ALA A 109 -6.07 0.03 -4.16
CA ALA A 109 -5.82 -1.41 -4.14
C ALA A 109 -5.88 -2.00 -5.56
N ALA A 110 -6.91 -1.65 -6.33
CA ALA A 110 -7.04 -2.09 -7.72
C ALA A 110 -5.89 -1.58 -8.61
N LEU A 111 -5.45 -0.33 -8.42
CA LEU A 111 -4.31 0.24 -9.15
C LEU A 111 -2.99 -0.45 -8.77
N ALA A 112 -2.79 -0.80 -7.49
CA ALA A 112 -1.62 -1.54 -7.03
C ALA A 112 -1.60 -2.96 -7.63
N MET A 113 -2.74 -3.66 -7.63
CA MET A 113 -2.89 -4.97 -8.29
C MET A 113 -2.62 -4.89 -9.80
N GLY A 114 -3.20 -3.90 -10.49
CA GLY A 114 -2.97 -3.68 -11.91
C GLY A 114 -1.51 -3.35 -12.22
N SER A 115 -0.85 -2.58 -11.35
CA SER A 115 0.59 -2.31 -11.42
C SER A 115 1.40 -3.61 -11.25
N ALA A 116 1.03 -4.47 -10.31
CA ALA A 116 1.71 -5.74 -10.06
C ALA A 116 1.57 -6.68 -11.26
N TRP A 117 0.36 -6.82 -11.79
CA TRP A 117 0.09 -7.61 -12.99
C TRP A 117 0.88 -7.08 -14.19
N TRP A 118 0.87 -5.77 -14.42
CA TRP A 118 1.62 -5.15 -15.51
C TRP A 118 3.12 -5.44 -15.38
N ILE A 119 3.69 -5.30 -14.18
CA ILE A 119 5.10 -5.63 -13.93
C ILE A 119 5.37 -7.12 -14.12
N ALA A 120 4.47 -8.01 -13.68
CA ALA A 120 4.65 -9.44 -13.84
C ALA A 120 4.62 -9.88 -15.32
N VAL A 121 3.77 -9.26 -16.14
CA VAL A 121 3.64 -9.59 -17.57
C VAL A 121 4.72 -8.92 -18.42
N ARG A 122 5.09 -7.67 -18.13
CA ARG A 122 6.04 -6.87 -18.94
C ARG A 122 7.47 -6.92 -18.41
N GLY A 123 7.63 -7.05 -17.12
CA GLY A 123 8.92 -7.29 -16.48
C GLY A 123 9.20 -8.77 -16.57
N ARG A 124 9.81 -9.20 -17.69
CA ARG A 124 10.38 -10.54 -17.81
C ARG A 124 11.15 -10.81 -16.51
N PHE A 125 10.69 -11.79 -15.71
CA PHE A 125 11.35 -12.17 -14.47
C PHE A 125 12.76 -12.73 -14.71
N ASP A 126 13.15 -12.89 -15.98
CA ASP A 126 14.28 -13.72 -16.43
C ASP A 126 15.15 -13.05 -17.52
N GLN A 127 15.50 -11.75 -17.40
CA GLN A 127 16.62 -11.19 -18.19
C GLN A 127 17.60 -10.41 -17.32
#